data_AF-A0A7J9FN83-F1
#
_entry.id   AF-A0A7J9FN83-F1
#
_cell.length_a   1.000
_cell.length_b   1.000
_cell.length_c   1.000
_cell.angle_alpha   90.00
_cell.angle_beta   90.00
_cell.angle_gamma   90.00
#
_symmetry.space_group_name_H-M   'P 1'
#
loop_
_entity.id
_entity.type
_entity.pdbx_description
1 polymer ?
#
loop_
_entity_poly.entity_id
_entity_poly.type
_entity_poly.pdbx_seq_one_letter_code
_entity_poly.pdbx_strand_id
1 'polypeptide(L)'
;MFLQKLHIFFRGAEKVQLLKSLGVDHVVDLMNQNVTASVKEFLKSRNLKGVDVLYDPVGGNLAKETMKLLNWGAQILVIGFASGEIPIIPTNIILVKNWTVHGFYWGSYIIHQPAVLEDSVRELFSWMEKGLITVHVSHTYSLSEANLAFSAIKDRKAMGKVMIVFDDMGNASSKL
;
A
#
# COMPACT_ATOMS: atom_id res chain seq x y z
N MET A 1 12.23 -14.37 -12.20
CA MET A 1 10.97 -13.87 -12.77
C MET A 1 10.81 -12.41 -12.33
N PHE A 2 11.17 -11.47 -13.19
CA PHE A 2 11.23 -10.04 -12.88
C PHE A 2 9.81 -9.48 -12.77
N LEU A 3 9.29 -9.33 -11.55
CA LEU A 3 8.23 -8.35 -11.29
C LEU A 3 8.84 -6.98 -11.57
N GLN A 4 8.46 -6.31 -12.67
CA GLN A 4 8.69 -4.88 -12.86
C GLN A 4 7.76 -4.14 -11.91
N LYS A 5 8.31 -3.36 -10.97
CA LYS A 5 7.71 -3.12 -9.65
C LYS A 5 6.98 -1.77 -9.57
N LEU A 6 5.71 -1.91 -9.19
CA LEU A 6 4.98 -1.08 -8.22
C LEU A 6 4.86 0.42 -8.56
N HIS A 7 3.72 0.81 -9.12
CA HIS A 7 3.29 2.21 -9.18
C HIS A 7 2.67 2.60 -7.85
N ILE A 8 3.09 3.72 -7.26
CA ILE A 8 2.46 4.21 -6.04
C ILE A 8 2.09 5.68 -6.14
N PHE A 9 0.85 5.96 -5.75
CA PHE A 9 0.24 7.29 -5.76
C PHE A 9 0.34 7.89 -4.37
N PHE A 10 0.93 9.08 -4.28
CA PHE A 10 1.06 9.79 -3.01
C PHE A 10 0.84 11.28 -3.18
N ARG A 11 0.72 12.01 -2.06
CA ARG A 11 0.63 13.47 -2.03
C ARG A 11 1.89 14.03 -1.37
N GLY A 12 2.60 14.93 -2.05
CA GLY A 12 3.70 15.72 -1.48
C GLY A 12 5.10 15.24 -1.85
N ALA A 13 5.99 16.20 -2.10
CA ALA A 13 7.33 15.99 -2.66
C ALA A 13 8.27 15.14 -1.79
N GLU A 14 8.18 15.25 -0.46
CA GLU A 14 9.02 14.46 0.48
C GLU A 14 8.72 12.95 0.37
N LYS A 15 7.44 12.59 0.28
CA LYS A 15 7.01 11.19 0.08
C LYS A 15 7.53 10.64 -1.24
N VAL A 16 7.51 11.45 -2.30
CA VAL A 16 8.02 11.06 -3.61
C VAL A 16 9.51 10.70 -3.55
N GLN A 17 10.31 11.51 -2.86
CA GLN A 17 11.74 11.25 -2.73
C GLN A 17 12.02 9.98 -1.92
N LEU A 18 11.31 9.78 -0.80
CA LEU A 18 11.42 8.56 0.01
C LEU A 18 11.10 7.30 -0.81
N LEU A 19 10.05 7.32 -1.62
CA LEU A 19 9.65 6.14 -2.39
C LEU A 19 10.65 5.81 -3.49
N LYS A 20 11.22 6.85 -4.12
CA LYS A 20 12.32 6.66 -5.08
C LYS A 20 13.55 6.06 -4.39
N SER A 21 13.89 6.46 -3.17
CA SER A 21 15.00 5.85 -2.43
C SER A 21 14.73 4.39 -2.03
N LEU A 22 13.47 4.01 -1.89
CA LEU A 22 13.03 2.61 -1.68
C LEU A 22 13.00 1.78 -2.97
N GLY A 23 13.42 2.33 -4.11
CA GLY A 23 13.52 1.62 -5.39
C GLY A 23 12.21 1.54 -6.18
N VAL A 24 11.25 2.43 -5.91
CA VAL A 24 10.03 2.54 -6.73
C VAL A 24 10.38 3.14 -8.10
N ASP A 25 10.01 2.43 -9.17
CA ASP A 25 10.33 2.81 -10.55
C ASP A 25 9.65 4.11 -11.00
N HIS A 26 8.39 4.32 -10.57
CA HIS A 26 7.62 5.51 -10.90
C HIS A 26 6.65 5.89 -9.79
N VAL A 27 6.68 7.17 -9.42
CA VAL A 27 5.85 7.74 -8.35
C VAL A 27 5.09 8.92 -8.93
N VAL A 28 3.79 8.98 -8.67
CA VAL A 28 2.93 10.08 -9.08
C VAL A 28 2.56 10.93 -7.88
N ASP A 29 2.86 12.22 -7.95
CA ASP A 29 2.39 13.21 -6.97
C ASP A 29 0.98 13.69 -7.33
N LEU A 30 -0.02 13.18 -6.61
CA LEU A 30 -1.43 13.47 -6.80
C LEU A 30 -1.79 14.97 -6.61
N MET A 31 -0.90 15.77 -6.03
CA MET A 31 -1.12 17.23 -5.89
C MET A 31 -0.75 18.00 -7.15
N ASN A 32 0.21 17.50 -7.91
CA ASN A 32 0.90 18.27 -8.96
C ASN A 32 0.81 17.60 -10.34
N GLN A 33 0.33 16.36 -10.42
CA GLN A 33 0.35 15.57 -11.64
C GLN A 33 -1.00 14.94 -11.96
N ASN A 34 -1.32 14.87 -13.25
CA ASN A 34 -2.41 14.03 -13.73
C ASN A 34 -1.96 12.57 -13.74
N VAL A 35 -2.64 11.73 -12.96
CA VAL A 35 -2.34 10.29 -12.82
C VAL A 35 -2.25 9.58 -14.16
N THR A 36 -3.29 9.71 -14.98
CA THR A 36 -3.40 8.98 -16.25
C THR A 36 -2.29 9.42 -17.22
N ALA A 37 -2.01 10.72 -17.32
CA ALA A 37 -0.95 11.22 -18.20
C ALA A 37 0.44 10.76 -17.73
N SER A 38 0.73 10.93 -16.42
CA SER A 38 2.03 10.57 -15.84
C SER A 38 2.33 9.07 -15.99
N VAL A 39 1.36 8.20 -15.71
CA VAL A 39 1.58 6.75 -15.86
C VAL A 39 1.69 6.36 -17.33
N LYS A 40 0.91 6.96 -18.25
CA LYS A 40 1.06 6.68 -19.69
C LYS A 40 2.44 7.06 -20.22
N GLU A 41 2.98 8.20 -19.79
CA GLU A 41 4.33 8.63 -20.19
C GLU A 41 5.39 7.63 -19.69
N PHE A 42 5.28 7.19 -18.44
CA PHE A 42 6.15 6.15 -17.89
C PHE A 42 6.02 4.81 -18.64
N LEU A 43 4.80 4.34 -18.88
CA LEU A 43 4.56 3.10 -19.63
C LEU A 43 5.20 3.19 -21.03
N LYS A 44 5.03 4.32 -21.71
CA LYS A 44 5.63 4.57 -23.03
C LYS A 44 7.16 4.54 -22.97
N SER A 45 7.78 5.18 -21.97
CA SER A 45 9.25 5.21 -21.84
C SER A 45 9.84 3.82 -21.58
N ARG A 46 9.05 2.89 -21.04
CA ARG A 46 9.40 1.48 -20.81
C ARG A 46 8.94 0.52 -21.91
N ASN A 47 8.35 1.04 -22.99
CA ASN A 47 7.73 0.23 -24.05
C ASN A 47 6.66 -0.75 -23.52
N LEU A 48 5.94 -0.35 -22.47
CA LEU A 48 4.84 -1.08 -21.86
C LEU A 48 3.50 -0.55 -22.39
N LYS A 49 2.51 -1.44 -22.50
CA LYS A 49 1.18 -1.10 -23.05
C LYS A 49 0.17 -0.67 -21.98
N GLY A 50 0.38 -1.07 -20.74
CA GLY A 50 -0.57 -0.88 -19.64
C GLY A 50 -0.10 -1.60 -18.38
N VAL A 51 -0.98 -1.66 -17.39
CA VAL A 51 -0.74 -2.24 -16.07
C VAL A 51 -1.43 -3.60 -15.97
N ASP A 52 -0.69 -4.63 -15.55
CA ASP A 52 -1.21 -5.99 -15.43
C ASP A 52 -1.87 -6.28 -14.07
N VAL A 53 -1.44 -5.59 -13.01
CA VAL A 53 -1.98 -5.78 -11.66
C VAL A 53 -2.19 -4.42 -10.97
N LEU A 54 -3.38 -4.21 -10.43
CA LEU A 54 -3.75 -3.04 -9.64
C LEU A 54 -4.00 -3.45 -8.18
N TYR A 55 -3.20 -2.93 -7.25
CA TYR A 55 -3.44 -3.01 -5.81
C TYR A 55 -4.13 -1.72 -5.37
N ASP A 56 -5.41 -1.80 -4.98
CA ASP A 56 -6.20 -0.61 -4.62
C ASP A 56 -6.64 -0.63 -3.15
N PRO A 57 -5.92 0.08 -2.26
CA PRO A 57 -6.35 0.34 -0.90
C PRO A 57 -7.16 1.64 -0.75
N VAL A 58 -7.36 2.40 -1.84
CA VAL A 58 -7.87 3.78 -1.79
C VAL A 58 -9.32 3.87 -2.25
N GLY A 59 -9.66 3.26 -3.38
CA GLY A 59 -10.98 3.37 -4.00
C GLY A 59 -11.27 4.72 -4.67
N GLY A 60 -12.55 5.05 -4.76
CA GLY A 60 -13.06 6.32 -5.30
C GLY A 60 -12.59 6.68 -6.72
N ASN A 61 -12.45 7.98 -6.98
CA ASN A 61 -12.03 8.48 -8.30
C ASN A 61 -10.62 8.03 -8.72
N LEU A 62 -9.71 7.78 -7.78
CA LEU A 62 -8.35 7.31 -8.11
C LEU A 62 -8.39 5.91 -8.74
N ALA A 63 -9.20 5.01 -8.18
CA ALA A 63 -9.43 3.68 -8.76
C ALA A 63 -10.00 3.79 -10.19
N LYS A 64 -10.96 4.69 -10.40
CA LYS A 64 -11.57 4.93 -11.72
C LYS A 64 -10.55 5.42 -12.76
N GLU A 65 -9.66 6.33 -12.41
CA GLU A 65 -8.62 6.82 -13.31
C GLU A 65 -7.58 5.74 -13.61
N THR A 66 -7.13 5.01 -12.58
CA THR A 66 -6.11 3.96 -12.73
C THR A 66 -6.60 2.76 -13.51
N MET A 67 -7.89 2.40 -13.43
CA MET A 67 -8.49 1.34 -14.25
C MET A 67 -8.37 1.59 -15.76
N LYS A 68 -8.28 2.85 -16.21
CA LYS A 68 -8.11 3.18 -17.63
C LYS A 68 -6.73 2.80 -18.18
N LEU A 69 -5.79 2.46 -17.29
CA LEU A 69 -4.40 2.12 -17.61
C LEU A 69 -4.18 0.61 -17.67
N LEU A 70 -5.18 -0.20 -17.32
CA LEU A 70 -5.02 -1.65 -17.22
C LEU A 70 -5.00 -2.32 -18.59
N ASN A 71 -4.18 -3.36 -18.71
CA ASN A 71 -4.14 -4.24 -19.87
C ASN A 71 -5.40 -5.12 -19.95
N TRP A 72 -5.62 -5.72 -21.12
CA TRP A 72 -6.51 -6.89 -21.20
C TRP A 72 -5.94 -8.02 -20.33
N GLY A 73 -6.78 -8.74 -19.59
CA GLY A 73 -6.34 -9.81 -18.68
C GLY A 73 -5.82 -9.32 -17.32
N ALA A 74 -5.90 -8.02 -17.02
CA ALA A 74 -5.37 -7.47 -15.78
C ALA A 74 -6.12 -7.97 -14.52
N GLN A 75 -5.42 -7.98 -13.39
CA GLN A 75 -5.95 -8.32 -12.08
C GLN A 75 -6.11 -7.09 -11.20
N ILE A 76 -7.27 -6.95 -10.57
CA ILE A 76 -7.58 -5.88 -9.62
C ILE A 76 -7.72 -6.48 -8.24
N LEU A 77 -6.85 -6.09 -7.31
CA LEU A 77 -6.91 -6.44 -5.90
C LEU A 77 -7.52 -5.29 -5.12
N VAL A 78 -8.77 -5.46 -4.68
CA VAL A 78 -9.49 -4.49 -3.84
C VAL A 78 -9.14 -4.76 -2.38
N ILE A 79 -8.42 -3.83 -1.74
CA ILE A 79 -7.89 -4.01 -0.38
C ILE A 79 -8.64 -3.13 0.62
N GLY A 80 -9.05 -1.93 0.21
CA GLY A 80 -9.68 -0.99 1.12
C GLY A 80 -10.18 0.28 0.43
N PHE A 81 -10.72 1.18 1.25
CA PHE A 81 -11.42 2.38 0.80
C PHE A 81 -10.91 3.61 1.55
N ALA A 82 -9.58 3.85 1.56
CA ALA A 82 -8.98 4.96 2.30
C ALA A 82 -9.50 6.35 1.86
N SER A 83 -10.09 6.46 0.67
CA SER A 83 -10.80 7.66 0.22
C SER A 83 -12.16 7.89 0.91
N GLY A 84 -12.74 6.84 1.52
CA GLY A 84 -14.13 6.81 2.00
C GLY A 84 -15.16 6.48 0.90
N GLU A 85 -14.73 6.36 -0.35
CA GLU A 85 -15.61 6.06 -1.49
C GLU A 85 -15.36 4.66 -2.04
N ILE A 86 -16.43 3.90 -2.23
CA ILE A 86 -16.37 2.56 -2.83
C ILE A 86 -16.21 2.73 -4.36
N PRO A 87 -15.18 2.12 -4.99
CA PRO A 87 -14.99 2.20 -6.42
C PRO A 87 -16.08 1.42 -7.16
N ILE A 88 -16.63 2.01 -8.22
CA ILE A 88 -17.54 1.31 -9.13
C ILE A 88 -16.70 0.67 -10.23
N ILE A 89 -16.63 -0.67 -10.25
CA ILE A 89 -15.95 -1.43 -11.30
C ILE A 89 -17.01 -1.90 -12.31
N PRO A 90 -17.06 -1.35 -13.54
CA PRO A 90 -18.12 -1.67 -14.49
C PRO A 90 -17.96 -3.09 -15.04
N THR A 91 -18.92 -3.97 -14.79
CA THR A 91 -18.87 -5.39 -15.19
C THR A 91 -18.83 -5.61 -16.70
N ASN A 92 -19.42 -4.71 -17.47
CA ASN A 92 -19.29 -4.70 -18.93
C ASN A 92 -17.84 -4.48 -19.38
N ILE A 93 -17.07 -3.67 -18.65
CA ILE A 93 -15.64 -3.47 -18.92
C ILE A 93 -14.85 -4.71 -18.50
N ILE A 94 -15.14 -5.28 -17.33
CA ILE A 94 -14.52 -6.54 -16.86
C ILE A 94 -14.66 -7.62 -17.94
N LEU A 95 -15.87 -7.79 -18.51
CA LEU A 95 -16.16 -8.75 -19.56
C LEU A 95 -15.28 -8.53 -20.80
N VAL A 96 -15.29 -7.33 -21.39
CA VAL A 96 -14.58 -7.07 -22.65
C VAL A 96 -13.05 -7.00 -22.48
N LYS A 97 -12.58 -6.61 -21.29
CA LYS A 97 -11.15 -6.56 -20.96
C LYS A 97 -10.64 -7.85 -20.33
N ASN A 98 -11.51 -8.81 -20.06
CA ASN A 98 -11.21 -10.07 -19.39
C ASN A 98 -10.46 -9.87 -18.05
N TRP A 99 -10.90 -8.91 -17.24
CA TRP A 99 -10.27 -8.61 -15.95
C TRP A 99 -10.67 -9.62 -14.88
N THR A 100 -9.76 -9.86 -13.94
CA THR A 100 -10.08 -10.54 -12.68
C THR A 100 -10.18 -9.51 -11.56
N VAL A 101 -11.22 -9.58 -10.74
CA VAL A 101 -11.37 -8.74 -9.55
C VAL A 101 -11.36 -9.62 -8.32
N HIS A 102 -10.44 -9.35 -7.39
CA HIS A 102 -10.29 -10.10 -6.14
C HIS A 102 -10.39 -9.15 -4.95
N GLY A 103 -11.30 -9.45 -4.02
CA GLY A 103 -11.40 -8.74 -2.74
C GLY A 103 -10.45 -9.36 -1.72
N PHE A 104 -9.58 -8.56 -1.11
CA PHE A 104 -8.61 -9.02 -0.12
C PHE A 104 -8.86 -8.39 1.25
N TYR A 105 -9.65 -9.08 2.07
CA TYR A 105 -9.84 -8.71 3.47
C TYR A 105 -8.98 -9.59 4.39
N TRP A 106 -7.74 -9.15 4.65
CA TRP A 106 -6.76 -9.88 5.45
C TRP A 106 -7.28 -10.31 6.83
N GLY A 107 -8.01 -9.43 7.53
CA GLY A 107 -8.58 -9.75 8.86
C GLY A 107 -9.58 -10.91 8.86
N SER A 108 -10.24 -11.16 7.73
CA SER A 108 -11.17 -12.30 7.59
C SER A 108 -10.46 -13.66 7.61
N TYR A 109 -9.18 -13.71 7.23
CA TYR A 109 -8.43 -14.96 7.17
C TYR A 109 -8.21 -15.56 8.55
N ILE A 110 -8.15 -14.74 9.61
CA ILE A 110 -8.08 -15.22 11.00
C ILE A 110 -9.23 -16.19 11.29
N ILE A 111 -10.40 -15.93 10.73
CA ILE A 111 -11.62 -16.70 10.97
C ILE A 111 -11.76 -17.83 9.95
N HIS A 112 -11.58 -17.54 8.66
CA HIS A 112 -11.96 -18.46 7.58
C HIS A 112 -10.83 -19.36 7.10
N GLN A 113 -9.58 -18.89 7.16
CA GLN A 113 -8.40 -19.61 6.67
C GLN A 113 -7.16 -19.30 7.54
N PRO A 114 -7.18 -19.65 8.83
CA PRO A 114 -6.11 -19.27 9.77
C PRO A 114 -4.74 -19.85 9.40
N ALA A 115 -4.68 -21.06 8.85
CA ALA A 115 -3.42 -21.67 8.40
C ALA A 115 -2.76 -20.86 7.28
N VAL A 116 -3.54 -20.41 6.29
CA VAL A 116 -3.03 -19.56 5.20
C VAL A 116 -2.47 -18.25 5.75
N LEU A 117 -3.16 -17.65 6.73
CA LEU A 117 -2.67 -16.45 7.39
C LEU A 117 -1.35 -16.70 8.13
N GLU A 118 -1.27 -17.76 8.93
CA GLU A 118 -0.08 -18.12 9.69
C GLU A 118 1.13 -18.33 8.77
N ASP A 119 0.95 -19.08 7.69
CA ASP A 119 1.99 -19.34 6.70
C ASP A 119 2.46 -18.04 6.04
N SER A 120 1.53 -17.15 5.68
CA SER A 120 1.87 -15.85 5.08
C SER A 120 2.66 -14.94 6.04
N VAL A 121 2.33 -14.98 7.34
CA VAL A 121 3.02 -14.20 8.38
C VAL A 121 4.41 -14.77 8.64
N ARG A 122 4.54 -16.11 8.66
CA ARG A 122 5.82 -16.80 8.80
C ARG A 122 6.76 -16.47 7.64
N GLU A 123 6.24 -16.46 6.42
CA GLU A 123 7.01 -16.06 5.23
C GLU A 123 7.45 -14.60 5.32
N LEU A 124 6.54 -13.69 5.72
CA LEU A 124 6.87 -12.28 5.93
C LEU A 124 8.01 -12.08 6.92
N PHE A 125 7.99 -12.79 8.06
CA PHE A 125 9.10 -12.75 9.02
C PHE A 125 10.40 -13.30 8.44
N SER A 126 10.35 -14.41 7.69
CA SER A 126 11.52 -14.94 6.98
C SER A 126 12.14 -13.92 6.03
N TRP A 127 11.33 -13.11 5.34
CA TRP A 127 11.84 -12.04 4.47
C TRP A 127 12.46 -10.89 5.27
N MET A 128 11.91 -10.54 6.43
CA MET A 128 12.51 -9.52 7.31
C MET A 128 13.85 -9.99 7.87
N GLU A 129 13.96 -11.24 8.35
CA GLU A 129 15.21 -11.83 8.84
C GLU A 129 16.31 -11.83 7.77
N LYS A 130 15.93 -12.06 6.50
CA LYS A 130 16.83 -12.02 5.34
C LYS A 130 17.16 -10.60 4.86
N GLY A 131 16.58 -9.57 5.46
CA GLY A 131 16.75 -8.18 5.05
C GLY A 131 16.09 -7.84 3.70
N LEU A 132 15.18 -8.68 3.20
CA LEU A 132 14.45 -8.46 1.95
C LEU A 132 13.31 -7.44 2.11
N ILE A 133 12.81 -7.30 3.34
CA ILE A 133 11.81 -6.31 3.72
C ILE A 133 12.30 -5.59 4.97
N THR A 134 12.23 -4.26 4.93
CA THR A 134 12.52 -3.40 6.08
C THR A 134 11.30 -2.56 6.42
N VAL A 135 11.01 -2.40 7.70
CA VAL A 135 9.96 -1.50 8.16
C VAL A 135 10.55 -0.12 8.36
N HIS A 136 10.08 0.85 7.56
CA HIS A 136 10.42 2.25 7.81
C HIS A 136 9.52 2.81 8.91
N VAL A 137 10.10 2.99 10.10
CA VAL A 137 9.46 3.64 11.24
C VAL A 137 9.65 5.15 11.11
N SER A 138 8.54 5.85 10.92
CA SER A 138 8.53 7.30 10.69
C SER A 138 8.60 8.09 11.99
N HIS A 139 7.91 7.61 13.02
CA HIS A 139 7.79 8.26 14.31
C HIS A 139 7.66 7.19 15.39
N THR A 140 8.30 7.45 16.51
CA THR A 140 8.17 6.66 17.73
C THR A 140 7.73 7.61 18.83
N TYR A 141 6.63 7.26 19.49
CA TYR A 141 6.05 7.99 20.61
C TYR A 141 5.97 7.07 21.82
N SER A 142 6.07 7.62 23.02
CA SER A 142 5.72 6.85 24.22
C SER A 142 4.20 6.62 24.29
N LEU A 143 3.75 5.74 25.19
CA LEU A 143 2.32 5.53 25.43
C LEU A 143 1.61 6.82 25.89
N SER A 144 2.28 7.65 26.70
CA SER A 144 1.71 8.91 27.18
C SER A 144 1.56 9.96 26.05
N GLU A 145 2.30 9.78 24.96
CA GLU A 145 2.25 10.62 23.75
C GLU A 145 1.33 10.07 22.65
N ALA A 146 0.46 9.10 22.96
CA ALA A 146 -0.44 8.49 21.98
C ALA A 146 -1.29 9.52 21.21
N ASN A 147 -1.67 10.63 21.85
CA ASN A 147 -2.37 11.74 21.18
C ASN A 147 -1.55 12.37 20.04
N LEU A 148 -0.22 12.50 20.21
CA LEU A 148 0.68 12.99 19.18
C LEU A 148 0.81 11.97 18.04
N ALA A 149 0.86 10.67 18.37
CA ALA A 149 0.87 9.60 17.39
C ALA A 149 -0.37 9.63 16.48
N PHE A 150 -1.57 9.73 17.07
CA PHE A 150 -2.81 9.87 16.30
C PHE A 150 -2.85 11.17 15.48
N SER A 151 -2.35 12.27 16.02
CA SER A 151 -2.28 13.55 15.31
C SER A 151 -1.36 13.47 14.09
N ALA A 152 -0.20 12.82 14.21
CA ALA A 152 0.73 12.62 13.09
C ALA A 152 0.11 11.81 11.92
N ILE A 153 -0.71 10.80 12.25
CA ILE A 153 -1.46 10.02 11.25
C ILE A 153 -2.57 10.87 10.63
N LYS A 154 -3.38 11.55 11.45
CA LYS A 154 -4.50 12.38 11.02
C LYS A 154 -4.05 13.52 10.10
N ASP A 155 -2.97 14.20 10.46
CA ASP A 155 -2.36 15.28 9.69
C ASP A 155 -1.60 14.79 8.44
N ARG A 156 -1.56 13.47 8.22
CA ARG A 156 -0.85 12.81 7.10
C ARG A 156 0.66 13.11 7.08
N LYS A 157 1.25 13.45 8.23
CA LYS A 157 2.69 13.69 8.43
C LYS A 157 3.47 12.37 8.53
N ALA A 158 2.83 11.30 8.98
CA ALA A 158 3.44 9.98 9.01
C ALA A 158 3.79 9.47 7.59
N MET A 159 5.05 9.07 7.41
CA MET A 159 5.58 8.46 6.19
C MET A 159 6.14 7.08 6.55
N GLY A 160 5.30 6.05 6.58
CA GLY A 160 5.67 4.73 7.09
C GLY A 160 4.96 4.42 8.40
N LYS A 161 5.55 3.58 9.25
CA LYS A 161 4.93 3.16 10.50
C LYS A 161 5.05 4.24 11.58
N VAL A 162 3.98 4.44 12.35
CA VAL A 162 4.05 5.13 13.64
C VAL A 162 4.03 4.06 14.72
N MET A 163 5.01 4.10 15.63
CA MET A 163 5.13 3.17 16.74
C MET A 163 4.81 3.87 18.06
N ILE A 164 4.06 3.15 18.91
CA ILE A 164 3.96 3.47 20.33
C ILE A 164 4.86 2.48 21.04
N VAL A 165 5.81 3.00 21.81
CA VAL A 165 6.67 2.19 22.68
C VAL A 165 6.20 2.35 24.11
N PHE A 166 6.23 1.23 24.83
CA PHE A 166 6.13 1.27 26.28
C PHE A 166 7.53 1.62 26.78
N ASP A 167 7.63 2.56 27.71
CA ASP A 167 8.89 2.77 28.41
C ASP A 167 9.31 1.44 29.03
N ASP A 168 10.59 1.08 28.91
CA ASP A 168 11.12 -0.10 29.60
C ASP A 168 10.71 0.00 31.07
N MET A 169 9.99 -1.00 31.56
CA MET A 169 9.72 -1.18 32.98
C MET A 169 11.06 -1.53 33.65
N GLY A 170 11.94 -0.54 33.80
CA GLY A 170 13.16 -0.65 34.56
C GLY A 170 12.81 -1.12 35.97
N ASN A 171 13.30 -2.32 36.32
CA ASN A 171 13.21 -2.92 37.65
C ASN A 171 11.81 -2.97 38.29
N ALA A 172 10.91 -3.78 37.75
CA ALA A 172 9.95 -4.45 38.60
C ALA A 172 10.66 -5.63 39.32
N SER A 173 11.42 -5.35 40.38
CA SER A 173 11.82 -6.41 41.30
C SER A 173 10.55 -6.91 41.99
N SER A 174 10.03 -8.07 41.58
CA SER A 174 9.05 -8.78 42.38
C SER A 174 9.76 -9.29 43.64
N LYS A 175 9.69 -8.51 44.72
CA LYS A 175 9.58 -9.09 46.05
C LYS A 175 8.10 -9.11 46.37
N LEU A 176 7.49 -10.24 46.04
CA LEU A 176 6.45 -10.98 46.75
C LEU A 176 6.25 -12.29 46.00
#